data_AF-A0A2W5SIS5-F1
#
_entry.id   AF-A0A2W5SIS5-F1
#
_cell.length_a   1.000
_cell.length_b   1.000
_cell.length_c   1.000
_cell.angle_alpha   90.00
_cell.angle_beta   90.00
_cell.angle_gamma   90.00
#
_symmetry.space_group_name_H-M   'P 1'
#
loop_
_entity.id
_entity.type
_entity.pdbx_description
1 polymer ?
#
loop_
_entity_poly.entity_id
_entity_poly.type
_entity_poly.pdbx_seq_one_letter_code
_entity_poly.pdbx_strand_id
1 'polypeptide(L)'
;MCGMVGAMTRYRRIIPAIGLLMLAACTPSHFEPPQLAGRPALVDDAGKPRLWVLTKQEEQRQVAVGGPGRRSGGSRDDTFFHFDLQALDTETARPLWKQRLLTLGDDEARGTRPSRVIGSAAHGALLGQDGGVVWLVLDNEPWAVSAADGKPIANEAGIEERNPELKGLLPSESKFYGFDQGLVVMTADARQLVIRGPALKAVPYVPVPVPVAPPELKSNGTPRIVPLRIAIGDVPARLVELDGQRIGLYSDAEARDAADDTFGDHLRYPYSILKEGAQVRRRFWHANTVPTTRFDETFDRFTAFTPIDPAPTFLNGRFVKVPGTDDAMPLDPPAGVLVWHNTRIDNEGRLAVTRLDTTLKSLWTTELPISETPNSPAVSYWLLPGRLLVMGARQTLEDGVTSWQTHVVSVALADGSSTTWQMDAK
;
A
#
# COMPACT_ATOMS: atom_id res chain seq x y z
N MET A 1 -24.36 5.26 79.80
CA MET A 1 -25.52 5.59 78.94
C MET A 1 -25.52 4.56 77.81
N CYS A 2 -26.18 3.41 77.95
CA CYS A 2 -27.61 3.14 77.69
C CYS A 2 -28.03 3.59 76.27
N GLY A 3 -28.47 2.73 75.35
CA GLY A 3 -28.85 1.32 75.50
C GLY A 3 -29.09 0.56 74.18
N MET A 4 -29.26 -0.77 74.36
CA MET A 4 -30.30 -1.68 73.83
C MET A 4 -31.26 -1.15 72.74
N VAL A 5 -31.81 -1.88 71.77
CA VAL A 5 -31.98 -3.32 71.45
C VAL A 5 -32.59 -3.36 70.05
N GLY A 6 -32.40 -4.44 69.27
CA GLY A 6 -33.24 -4.68 68.09
C GLY A 6 -32.76 -5.80 67.16
N ALA A 7 -32.83 -7.05 67.63
CA ALA A 7 -32.75 -8.23 66.78
C ALA A 7 -34.10 -8.50 66.10
N MET A 8 -34.10 -8.89 64.81
CA MET A 8 -34.79 -10.09 64.30
C MET A 8 -34.87 -10.13 62.75
N THR A 9 -34.21 -11.14 62.20
CA THR A 9 -34.78 -12.17 61.30
C THR A 9 -35.47 -11.74 60.00
N ARG A 10 -34.76 -11.85 58.86
CA ARG A 10 -35.33 -12.36 57.59
C ARG A 10 -34.31 -13.18 56.80
N TYR A 11 -34.48 -14.49 56.90
CA TYR A 11 -33.88 -15.53 56.07
C TYR A 11 -34.58 -15.59 54.69
N ARG A 12 -33.84 -16.10 53.70
CA ARG A 12 -34.31 -16.77 52.46
C ARG A 12 -34.99 -15.90 51.39
N ARG A 13 -34.19 -15.54 50.37
CA ARG A 13 -34.42 -15.84 48.94
C ARG A 13 -33.12 -15.52 48.17
N ILE A 14 -32.14 -16.42 48.26
CA ILE A 14 -31.05 -16.48 47.29
C ILE A 14 -31.67 -17.08 46.03
N ILE A 15 -31.99 -16.21 45.07
CA ILE A 15 -32.46 -16.58 43.74
C ILE A 15 -31.29 -17.25 43.02
N PRO A 16 -31.47 -18.44 42.41
CA PRO A 16 -30.46 -19.06 41.57
C PRO A 16 -30.41 -18.32 40.23
N ALA A 17 -29.76 -17.15 40.20
CA ALA A 17 -29.57 -16.35 38.98
C ALA A 17 -28.18 -16.55 38.33
N ILE A 18 -27.40 -17.51 38.83
CA ILE A 18 -26.03 -17.79 38.33
C ILE A 18 -26.03 -18.93 37.27
N GLY A 19 -27.12 -19.68 37.13
CA GLY A 19 -27.20 -20.84 36.22
C GLY A 19 -27.55 -20.54 34.75
N LEU A 20 -28.03 -19.33 34.42
CA LEU A 20 -28.54 -19.03 33.07
C LEU A 20 -27.56 -18.24 32.17
N LEU A 21 -26.44 -17.77 32.71
CA LEU A 21 -25.43 -17.00 31.96
C LEU A 21 -24.37 -17.89 31.25
N MET A 22 -24.36 -19.20 31.49
CA MET A 22 -23.38 -20.14 30.93
C MET A 22 -23.87 -20.89 29.67
N LEU A 23 -25.08 -20.61 29.17
CA LEU A 23 -25.62 -21.21 27.94
C LEU A 23 -25.56 -20.27 26.72
N ALA A 24 -24.73 -19.23 26.76
CA ALA A 24 -24.28 -18.56 25.55
C ALA A 24 -23.37 -19.54 24.80
N ALA A 25 -23.99 -20.42 24.00
CA ALA A 25 -23.28 -21.36 23.15
C ALA A 25 -22.31 -20.59 22.26
N CYS A 26 -21.01 -20.73 22.52
CA CYS A 26 -19.96 -20.18 21.66
C CYS A 26 -20.15 -20.74 20.27
N THR A 27 -20.68 -19.92 19.37
CA THR A 27 -20.84 -20.26 17.96
C THR A 27 -19.44 -20.29 17.37
N PRO A 28 -18.95 -21.43 16.86
CA PRO A 28 -17.59 -21.49 16.33
C PRO A 28 -17.53 -20.58 15.10
N SER A 29 -16.53 -19.71 15.09
CA SER A 29 -16.22 -18.78 14.02
C SER A 29 -14.75 -18.95 13.66
N HIS A 30 -14.49 -19.07 12.37
CA HIS A 30 -13.15 -19.18 11.80
C HIS A 30 -12.91 -17.95 10.91
N PHE A 31 -11.79 -17.27 11.13
CA PHE A 31 -11.39 -16.12 10.33
C PHE A 31 -10.14 -16.47 9.54
N GLU A 32 -10.20 -16.25 8.23
CA GLU A 32 -9.01 -16.25 7.39
C GLU A 32 -8.12 -15.03 7.72
N PRO A 33 -6.82 -15.06 7.41
CA PRO A 33 -5.98 -13.88 7.51
C PRO A 33 -6.53 -12.71 6.67
N PRO A 34 -6.51 -11.47 7.17
CA PRO A 34 -6.94 -10.32 6.39
C PRO A 34 -6.04 -10.11 5.17
N GLN A 35 -6.66 -9.91 4.01
CA GLN A 35 -5.98 -9.65 2.74
C GLN A 35 -6.07 -8.17 2.40
N LEU A 36 -5.03 -7.59 1.81
CA LEU A 36 -5.08 -6.19 1.35
C LEU A 36 -6.14 -6.01 0.27
N ALA A 37 -6.99 -5.01 0.45
CA ALA A 37 -7.99 -4.61 -0.51
C ALA A 37 -7.56 -3.27 -1.14
N GLY A 38 -6.88 -3.36 -2.28
CA GLY A 38 -6.35 -2.20 -3.00
C GLY A 38 -4.97 -1.76 -2.52
N ARG A 39 -4.56 -0.56 -2.94
CA ARG A 39 -3.25 0.02 -2.57
C ARG A 39 -3.37 0.76 -1.23
N PRO A 40 -2.40 0.61 -0.32
CA PRO A 40 -2.30 1.45 0.86
C PRO A 40 -2.00 2.90 0.47
N ALA A 41 -2.39 3.85 1.32
CA ALA A 41 -2.20 5.28 1.06
C ALA A 41 -1.74 6.03 2.31
N LEU A 42 -0.94 7.08 2.12
CA LEU A 42 -0.73 8.06 3.18
C LEU A 42 -1.91 9.04 3.19
N VAL A 43 -2.51 9.21 4.36
CA VAL A 43 -3.59 10.17 4.62
C VAL A 43 -3.06 11.20 5.61
N ASP A 44 -3.25 12.48 5.27
CA ASP A 44 -2.93 13.59 6.16
C ASP A 44 -4.03 13.77 7.20
N ASP A 45 -3.71 13.60 8.49
CA ASP A 45 -4.59 13.99 9.58
C ASP A 45 -4.02 15.24 10.28
N ALA A 46 -4.47 16.40 9.83
CA ALA A 46 -4.07 17.70 10.37
C ALA A 46 -2.54 17.89 10.39
N GLY A 47 -1.87 17.60 9.27
CA GLY A 47 -0.42 17.69 9.13
C GLY A 47 0.35 16.47 9.65
N LYS A 48 -0.34 15.44 10.16
CA LYS A 48 0.27 14.19 10.60
C LYS A 48 -0.02 13.09 9.59
N PRO A 49 0.96 12.65 8.79
CA PRO A 49 0.74 11.56 7.84
C PRO A 49 0.52 10.24 8.57
N ARG A 50 -0.55 9.54 8.20
CA ARG A 50 -0.90 8.19 8.68
C ARG A 50 -0.95 7.23 7.51
N LEU A 51 -0.45 6.03 7.70
CA LEU A 51 -0.61 4.98 6.70
C LEU A 51 -1.98 4.36 6.87
N TRP A 52 -2.82 4.45 5.85
CA TRP A 52 -4.12 3.81 5.81
C TRP A 52 -4.05 2.54 4.99
N VAL A 53 -4.63 1.48 5.56
CA VAL A 53 -4.70 0.17 4.93
C VAL A 53 -6.13 -0.33 5.00
N LEU A 54 -6.67 -0.69 3.83
CA LEU A 54 -7.95 -1.36 3.70
C LEU A 54 -7.70 -2.87 3.55
N THR A 55 -8.40 -3.67 4.33
CA THR A 55 -8.31 -5.13 4.31
C THR A 55 -9.67 -5.77 4.10
N LYS A 56 -9.69 -6.91 3.41
CA LYS A 56 -10.82 -7.82 3.28
C LYS A 56 -10.52 -9.10 4.07
N GLN A 57 -11.45 -9.55 4.91
CA GLN A 57 -11.30 -10.76 5.71
C GLN A 57 -12.52 -11.67 5.56
N GLU A 58 -12.31 -12.95 5.29
CA GLU A 58 -13.37 -13.96 5.29
C GLU A 58 -13.60 -14.50 6.70
N GLU A 59 -14.87 -14.61 7.10
CA GLU A 59 -15.33 -15.31 8.31
C GLU A 59 -16.26 -16.46 7.90
N GLN A 60 -15.97 -17.67 8.38
CA GLN A 60 -16.89 -18.80 8.33
C GLN A 60 -17.49 -19.02 9.73
N ARG A 61 -18.81 -18.92 9.84
CA ARG A 61 -19.54 -18.99 11.11
C ARG A 61 -20.60 -20.09 11.07
N GLN A 62 -20.56 -21.01 12.03
CA GLN A 62 -21.54 -22.09 12.10
C GLN A 62 -22.79 -21.65 12.88
N VAL A 63 -23.88 -21.29 12.21
CA VAL A 63 -25.14 -20.86 12.82
C VAL A 63 -26.02 -22.07 13.18
N ALA A 64 -26.54 -22.10 14.40
CA ALA A 64 -27.53 -23.10 14.82
C ALA A 64 -28.89 -22.81 14.18
N VAL A 65 -29.46 -23.80 13.51
CA VAL A 65 -30.75 -23.72 12.79
C VAL A 65 -31.77 -24.61 13.50
N GLY A 66 -32.64 -23.98 14.29
CA GLY A 66 -33.73 -24.66 15.00
C GLY A 66 -34.12 -23.95 16.30
N GLY A 67 -35.41 -23.85 16.58
CA GLY A 67 -35.90 -23.23 17.82
C GLY A 67 -35.59 -24.08 19.07
N PRO A 68 -35.58 -23.48 20.27
CA PRO A 68 -35.16 -24.11 21.52
C PRO A 68 -35.99 -25.34 21.96
N GLY A 69 -37.04 -25.71 21.24
CA GLY A 69 -37.94 -26.83 21.57
C GLY A 69 -37.87 -28.06 20.66
N ARG A 70 -37.05 -28.07 19.59
CA ARG A 70 -36.98 -29.22 18.67
C ARG A 70 -35.73 -30.06 18.92
N ARG A 71 -35.90 -31.35 19.19
CA ARG A 71 -34.84 -32.36 19.42
C ARG A 71 -33.89 -32.59 18.23
N SER A 72 -34.09 -31.92 17.09
CA SER A 72 -33.26 -32.03 15.88
C SER A 72 -32.80 -30.64 15.40
N GLY A 73 -32.02 -29.93 16.22
CA GLY A 73 -31.36 -28.70 15.76
C GLY A 73 -30.32 -29.05 14.69
N GLY A 74 -30.39 -28.38 13.54
CA GLY A 74 -29.33 -28.43 12.53
C GLY A 74 -28.30 -27.34 12.78
N SER A 75 -27.17 -27.41 12.09
CA SER A 75 -26.23 -26.30 11.95
C SER A 75 -26.08 -25.96 10.48
N ARG A 76 -25.68 -24.72 10.19
CA ARG A 76 -25.35 -24.25 8.85
C ARG A 76 -24.09 -23.40 8.93
N ASP A 77 -23.21 -23.53 7.95
CA ASP A 77 -22.06 -22.63 7.82
C ASP A 77 -22.44 -21.42 6.96
N ASP A 78 -22.27 -20.23 7.54
CA ASP A 78 -22.46 -18.94 6.90
C ASP A 78 -21.11 -18.30 6.64
N THR A 79 -20.91 -17.78 5.43
CA THR A 79 -19.69 -17.05 5.05
C THR A 79 -19.97 -15.54 5.06
N PHE A 80 -19.09 -14.78 5.70
CA PHE A 80 -19.10 -13.32 5.71
C PHE A 80 -17.79 -12.77 5.18
N PHE A 81 -17.84 -11.60 4.54
CA PHE A 81 -16.65 -10.83 4.17
C PHE A 81 -16.67 -9.48 4.86
N HIS A 82 -15.60 -9.17 5.60
CA HIS A 82 -15.44 -7.92 6.32
C HIS A 82 -14.44 -7.03 5.63
N PHE A 83 -14.83 -5.78 5.37
CA PHE A 83 -13.91 -4.72 4.98
C PHE A 83 -13.57 -3.89 6.20
N ASP A 84 -12.33 -4.02 6.64
CA ASP A 84 -11.80 -3.24 7.75
C ASP A 84 -10.79 -2.21 7.23
N LEU A 85 -10.92 -0.97 7.69
CA LEU A 85 -9.99 0.13 7.45
C LEU A 85 -9.17 0.38 8.71
N GLN A 86 -7.87 0.50 8.56
CA GLN A 86 -6.94 0.70 9.66
C GLN A 86 -6.01 1.87 9.37
N ALA A 87 -5.79 2.73 10.38
CA ALA A 87 -4.70 3.69 10.35
C ALA A 87 -3.52 3.20 11.20
N LEU A 88 -2.32 3.38 10.67
CA LEU A 88 -1.07 3.09 11.35
C LEU A 88 -0.28 4.38 11.55
N ASP A 89 0.34 4.47 12.71
CA ASP A 89 1.32 5.49 13.04
C ASP A 89 2.59 5.28 12.21
N THR A 90 3.03 6.30 11.49
CA THR A 90 4.13 6.17 10.53
C THR A 90 5.52 6.10 11.19
N GLU A 91 5.62 6.50 12.46
CA GLU A 91 6.85 6.43 13.25
C GLU A 91 7.04 5.04 13.87
N THR A 92 5.99 4.49 14.47
CA THR A 92 6.04 3.22 15.21
C THR A 92 5.54 2.01 14.42
N ALA A 93 4.96 2.25 13.24
CA ALA A 93 4.22 1.28 12.43
C ALA A 93 3.01 0.65 13.14
N ARG A 94 2.61 1.14 14.33
CA ARG A 94 1.56 0.51 15.14
C ARG A 94 0.14 0.95 14.73
N PRO A 95 -0.89 0.12 14.98
CA PRO A 95 -2.27 0.52 14.81
C PRO A 95 -2.59 1.73 15.69
N LEU A 96 -3.21 2.75 15.10
CA LEU A 96 -3.86 3.84 15.84
C LEU A 96 -5.32 3.51 16.12
N TRP A 97 -6.02 3.03 15.08
CA TRP A 97 -7.40 2.59 15.15
C TRP A 97 -7.70 1.61 14.01
N LYS A 98 -8.78 0.84 14.18
CA LYS A 98 -9.34 -0.06 13.17
C LYS A 98 -10.85 0.12 13.16
N GLN A 99 -11.45 0.25 11.98
CA GLN A 99 -12.88 0.42 11.76
C GLN A 99 -13.39 -0.62 10.78
N ARG A 100 -14.47 -1.32 11.12
CA ARG A 100 -15.18 -2.17 10.18
C ARG A 100 -16.18 -1.32 9.39
N LEU A 101 -15.96 -1.20 8.09
CA LEU A 101 -16.78 -0.36 7.21
C LEU A 101 -17.96 -1.12 6.61
N LEU A 102 -17.73 -2.35 6.16
CA LEU A 102 -18.73 -3.17 5.47
C LEU A 102 -18.62 -4.63 5.91
N THR A 103 -19.76 -5.30 6.06
CA THR A 103 -19.85 -6.75 6.20
C THR A 103 -20.86 -7.27 5.20
N LEU A 104 -20.39 -8.12 4.30
CA LEU A 104 -21.20 -8.80 3.31
C LEU A 104 -21.50 -10.21 3.82
N GLY A 105 -22.72 -10.68 3.60
CA GLY A 105 -23.17 -12.03 3.94
C GLY A 105 -24.51 -12.31 3.26
N ASP A 106 -24.97 -13.57 3.30
CA ASP A 106 -26.24 -13.98 2.69
C ASP A 106 -27.42 -13.69 3.65
N ASP A 107 -28.06 -12.55 3.47
CA ASP A 107 -29.23 -12.10 4.25
C ASP A 107 -30.47 -12.99 4.02
N GLU A 108 -30.56 -13.62 2.84
CA GLU A 108 -31.58 -14.59 2.47
C GLU A 108 -31.28 -16.01 2.97
N ALA A 109 -30.14 -16.26 3.63
CA ALA A 109 -29.81 -17.59 4.09
C ALA A 109 -30.86 -18.08 5.11
N ARG A 110 -31.60 -19.14 4.76
CA ARG A 110 -32.61 -19.78 5.63
C ARG A 110 -32.46 -21.32 5.63
N GLY A 111 -32.89 -21.96 6.71
CA GLY A 111 -32.83 -23.42 6.85
C GLY A 111 -31.41 -23.95 7.00
N THR A 112 -31.22 -25.24 6.75
CA THR A 112 -29.96 -25.98 7.01
C THR A 112 -28.98 -26.00 5.83
N ARG A 113 -29.31 -25.38 4.70
CA ARG A 113 -28.43 -25.34 3.52
C ARG A 113 -27.36 -24.26 3.72
N PRO A 114 -26.07 -24.50 3.40
CA PRO A 114 -25.02 -23.48 3.48
C PRO A 114 -25.42 -22.15 2.83
N SER A 115 -24.97 -21.03 3.38
CA SER A 115 -25.18 -19.72 2.76
C SER A 115 -24.56 -19.67 1.36
N ARG A 116 -25.11 -18.87 0.46
CA ARG A 116 -24.39 -18.47 -0.75
C ARG A 116 -23.14 -17.68 -0.33
N VAL A 117 -22.02 -17.92 -1.02
CA VAL A 117 -20.80 -17.14 -0.82
C VAL A 117 -20.97 -15.79 -1.53
N ILE A 118 -21.63 -14.85 -0.85
CA ILE A 118 -21.84 -13.48 -1.33
C ILE A 118 -20.64 -12.63 -0.91
N GLY A 119 -20.06 -11.89 -1.85
CA GLY A 119 -18.94 -10.98 -1.57
C GLY A 119 -17.55 -11.55 -1.82
N SER A 120 -17.41 -12.79 -2.30
CA SER A 120 -16.08 -13.33 -2.71
C SER A 120 -15.43 -12.50 -3.81
N ALA A 121 -16.24 -12.02 -4.76
CA ALA A 121 -15.84 -11.09 -5.82
C ALA A 121 -15.89 -9.60 -5.41
N ALA A 122 -16.33 -9.27 -4.18
CA ALA A 122 -16.34 -7.89 -3.72
C ALA A 122 -14.91 -7.35 -3.65
N HIS A 123 -14.72 -6.15 -4.18
CA HIS A 123 -13.43 -5.46 -4.21
C HIS A 123 -13.47 -4.21 -3.34
N GLY A 124 -12.31 -3.83 -2.81
CA GLY A 124 -12.12 -2.62 -2.04
C GLY A 124 -10.92 -1.83 -2.57
N ALA A 125 -11.02 -0.50 -2.61
CA ALA A 125 -9.91 0.37 -2.97
C ALA A 125 -9.99 1.71 -2.23
N LEU A 126 -8.84 2.19 -1.75
CA LEU A 126 -8.63 3.58 -1.36
C LEU A 126 -8.41 4.41 -2.64
N LEU A 127 -9.22 5.44 -2.85
CA LEU A 127 -9.13 6.27 -4.04
C LEU A 127 -8.25 7.50 -3.83
N GLY A 128 -8.44 8.21 -2.72
CA GLY A 128 -7.70 9.44 -2.42
C GLY A 128 -8.33 10.25 -1.29
N GLN A 129 -7.71 11.39 -0.97
CA GLN A 129 -8.12 12.28 0.11
C GLN A 129 -8.43 13.70 -0.41
N ASP A 130 -9.58 14.23 -0.04
CA ASP A 130 -9.98 15.63 -0.25
C ASP A 130 -10.25 16.30 1.11
N GLY A 131 -9.30 17.09 1.59
CA GLY A 131 -9.34 17.70 2.91
C GLY A 131 -9.50 16.66 4.02
N GLY A 132 -10.52 16.81 4.87
CA GLY A 132 -10.82 15.85 5.94
C GLY A 132 -11.56 14.58 5.51
N VAL A 133 -11.81 14.38 4.21
CA VAL A 133 -12.58 13.26 3.67
C VAL A 133 -11.66 12.34 2.88
N VAL A 134 -11.73 11.04 3.15
CA VAL A 134 -11.07 10.00 2.35
C VAL A 134 -12.12 9.22 1.60
N TRP A 135 -11.87 9.01 0.31
CA TRP A 135 -12.76 8.31 -0.61
C TRP A 135 -12.31 6.88 -0.84
N LEU A 136 -13.26 5.96 -0.78
CA LEU A 136 -13.07 4.53 -1.04
C LEU A 136 -14.15 4.04 -2.00
N VAL A 137 -13.90 2.89 -2.62
CA VAL A 137 -14.93 2.06 -3.24
C VAL A 137 -14.94 0.72 -2.52
N LEU A 138 -16.09 0.30 -2.02
CA LEU A 138 -16.30 -1.00 -1.36
C LEU A 138 -17.47 -1.70 -2.04
N ASP A 139 -17.23 -2.88 -2.60
CA ASP A 139 -18.24 -3.66 -3.32
C ASP A 139 -19.00 -2.88 -4.41
N ASN A 140 -18.25 -2.08 -5.18
CA ASN A 140 -18.75 -1.15 -6.20
C ASN A 140 -19.54 0.07 -5.68
N GLU A 141 -19.71 0.22 -4.36
CA GLU A 141 -20.31 1.42 -3.79
C GLU A 141 -19.25 2.45 -3.40
N PRO A 142 -19.49 3.76 -3.61
CA PRO A 142 -18.61 4.82 -3.13
C PRO A 142 -18.81 5.06 -1.64
N TRP A 143 -17.72 5.21 -0.91
CA TRP A 143 -17.71 5.52 0.52
C TRP A 143 -16.85 6.76 0.78
N ALA A 144 -17.36 7.65 1.62
CA ALA A 144 -16.65 8.77 2.20
C ALA A 144 -16.47 8.53 3.69
N VAL A 145 -15.23 8.60 4.18
CA VAL A 145 -14.89 8.43 5.60
C VAL A 145 -14.07 9.62 6.11
N SER A 146 -14.09 9.83 7.42
CA SER A 146 -13.32 10.88 8.10
C SER A 146 -11.83 10.53 8.16
N ALA A 147 -10.97 11.44 7.70
CA ALA A 147 -9.50 11.31 7.76
C ALA A 147 -8.94 11.19 9.19
N ALA A 148 -9.68 11.69 10.18
CA ALA A 148 -9.24 11.68 11.58
C ALA A 148 -9.36 10.29 12.24
N ASP A 149 -10.44 9.56 11.94
CA ASP A 149 -10.83 8.36 12.70
C ASP A 149 -11.42 7.22 11.86
N GLY A 150 -11.49 7.38 10.53
CA GLY A 150 -12.00 6.38 9.60
C GLY A 150 -13.50 6.14 9.67
N LYS A 151 -14.25 6.96 10.43
CA LYS A 151 -15.70 6.78 10.54
C LYS A 151 -16.42 7.10 9.23
N PRO A 152 -17.43 6.30 8.84
CA PRO A 152 -18.27 6.62 7.69
C PRO A 152 -18.95 7.99 7.83
N ILE A 153 -18.83 8.83 6.80
CA ILE A 153 -19.54 10.10 6.64
C ILE A 153 -20.76 9.90 5.74
N ALA A 154 -20.56 9.17 4.63
CA ALA A 154 -21.58 8.80 3.68
C ALA A 154 -21.16 7.57 2.88
N ASN A 155 -22.13 6.74 2.51
CA ASN A 155 -22.04 5.77 1.43
C ASN A 155 -22.88 6.27 0.24
N GLU A 156 -23.17 5.42 -0.74
CA GLU A 156 -24.03 5.72 -1.90
C GLU A 156 -25.33 6.46 -1.50
N ALA A 157 -26.14 5.86 -0.63
CA ALA A 157 -27.40 6.45 -0.19
C ALA A 157 -27.22 7.82 0.48
N GLY A 158 -26.17 7.98 1.30
CA GLY A 158 -25.85 9.27 1.93
C GLY A 158 -25.36 10.33 0.93
N ILE A 159 -24.73 9.92 -0.17
CA ILE A 159 -24.32 10.82 -1.25
C ILE A 159 -25.56 11.27 -2.03
N GLU A 160 -26.48 10.37 -2.36
CA GLU A 160 -27.74 10.70 -3.05
C GLU A 160 -28.66 11.58 -2.21
N GLU A 161 -28.73 11.38 -0.89
CA GLU A 161 -29.50 12.24 0.01
C GLU A 161 -29.01 13.70 -0.05
N ARG A 162 -27.70 13.91 -0.14
CA ARG A 162 -27.07 15.24 -0.22
C ARG A 162 -27.12 15.85 -1.62
N ASN A 163 -27.32 15.02 -2.65
CA ASN A 163 -27.37 15.38 -4.07
C ASN A 163 -28.58 14.67 -4.72
N PRO A 164 -29.82 15.12 -4.47
CA PRO A 164 -31.03 14.42 -4.94
C PRO A 164 -31.08 14.21 -6.46
N GLU A 165 -30.38 15.04 -7.23
CA GLU A 165 -30.20 14.92 -8.68
C GLU A 165 -29.39 13.70 -9.12
N LEU A 166 -28.75 12.99 -8.19
CA LEU A 166 -28.01 11.76 -8.42
C LEU A 166 -28.78 10.49 -8.08
N LYS A 167 -30.01 10.60 -7.56
CA LYS A 167 -30.78 9.45 -7.10
C LYS A 167 -30.97 8.41 -8.22
N GLY A 168 -30.44 7.20 -8.01
CA GLY A 168 -30.46 6.09 -8.97
C GLY A 168 -29.54 6.27 -10.17
N LEU A 169 -28.63 7.25 -10.13
CA LEU A 169 -27.68 7.54 -11.22
C LEU A 169 -26.24 7.18 -10.87
N LEU A 170 -25.95 6.82 -9.62
CA LEU A 170 -24.64 6.31 -9.24
C LEU A 170 -24.43 4.91 -9.86
N PRO A 171 -23.27 4.66 -10.48
CA PRO A 171 -23.04 3.41 -11.21
C PRO A 171 -22.79 2.22 -10.26
N SER A 172 -23.27 1.04 -10.64
CA SER A 172 -23.07 -0.19 -9.86
C SER A 172 -21.72 -0.90 -10.13
N GLU A 173 -20.83 -0.31 -10.94
CA GLU A 173 -19.52 -0.88 -11.24
C GLU A 173 -18.39 0.06 -10.81
N SER A 174 -17.42 -0.49 -10.08
CA SER A 174 -16.28 0.27 -9.52
C SER A 174 -15.44 1.03 -10.55
N LYS A 175 -15.38 0.57 -11.80
CA LYS A 175 -14.59 1.20 -12.90
C LYS A 175 -15.06 2.62 -13.27
N PHE A 176 -16.26 3.01 -12.84
CA PHE A 176 -16.83 4.32 -13.11
C PHE A 176 -16.56 5.35 -11.99
N TYR A 177 -15.81 4.94 -10.97
CA TYR A 177 -15.33 5.81 -9.91
C TYR A 177 -13.82 6.05 -10.06
N GLY A 178 -13.41 7.29 -9.83
CA GLY A 178 -12.02 7.72 -9.83
C GLY A 178 -11.78 8.82 -8.79
N PHE A 179 -10.59 9.41 -8.82
CA PHE A 179 -10.22 10.46 -7.90
C PHE A 179 -9.48 11.59 -8.61
N ASP A 180 -9.95 12.82 -8.42
CA ASP A 180 -9.29 14.06 -8.82
C ASP A 180 -9.70 15.19 -7.88
N GLN A 181 -8.97 15.29 -6.75
CA GLN A 181 -9.28 16.23 -5.66
C GLN A 181 -10.74 16.08 -5.16
N GLY A 182 -11.20 14.84 -5.05
CA GLY A 182 -12.59 14.47 -4.78
C GLY A 182 -12.98 13.19 -5.53
N LEU A 183 -14.15 12.65 -5.23
CA LEU A 183 -14.68 11.47 -5.93
C LEU A 183 -15.17 11.87 -7.31
N VAL A 184 -14.49 11.40 -8.35
CA VAL A 184 -14.94 11.54 -9.74
C VAL A 184 -15.85 10.37 -10.06
N VAL A 185 -17.02 10.64 -10.63
CA VAL A 185 -18.01 9.63 -11.00
C VAL A 185 -18.52 9.88 -12.41
N MET A 186 -18.63 8.80 -13.20
CA MET A 186 -19.42 8.81 -14.42
C MET A 186 -20.80 8.21 -14.11
N THR A 187 -21.84 9.03 -14.14
CA THR A 187 -23.21 8.63 -13.83
C THR A 187 -23.82 7.73 -14.92
N ALA A 188 -24.92 7.06 -14.59
CA ALA A 188 -25.64 6.18 -15.51
C ALA A 188 -26.16 6.89 -16.78
N ASP A 189 -26.35 8.21 -16.72
CA ASP A 189 -26.69 9.07 -17.87
C ASP A 189 -25.46 9.72 -18.54
N ALA A 190 -24.26 9.17 -18.30
CA ALA A 190 -22.98 9.54 -18.89
C ALA A 190 -22.49 10.97 -18.59
N ARG A 191 -22.98 11.60 -17.51
CA ARG A 191 -22.38 12.85 -17.01
C ARG A 191 -21.15 12.53 -16.16
N GLN A 192 -20.13 13.36 -16.27
CA GLN A 192 -18.98 13.31 -15.36
C GLN A 192 -19.13 14.37 -14.29
N LEU A 193 -19.11 13.93 -13.04
CA LEU A 193 -19.26 14.79 -11.87
C LEU A 193 -18.10 14.55 -10.93
N VAL A 194 -17.81 15.54 -10.09
CA VAL A 194 -16.90 15.40 -8.96
C VAL A 194 -17.62 15.80 -7.68
N ILE A 195 -17.47 14.98 -6.64
CA ILE A 195 -18.02 15.21 -5.32
C ILE A 195 -16.89 15.67 -4.40
N ARG A 196 -17.02 16.90 -3.87
CA ARG A 196 -15.94 17.58 -3.11
C ARG A 196 -16.38 18.11 -1.75
N GLY A 197 -15.40 18.27 -0.89
CA GLY A 197 -15.48 18.96 0.39
C GLY A 197 -16.36 18.26 1.43
N PRO A 198 -16.47 18.82 2.64
CA PRO A 198 -17.21 18.21 3.75
C PRO A 198 -18.72 18.15 3.52
N ALA A 199 -19.26 18.99 2.64
CA ALA A 199 -20.68 18.96 2.27
C ALA A 199 -21.03 17.85 1.27
N LEU A 200 -20.02 17.17 0.71
CA LEU A 200 -20.16 16.12 -0.30
C LEU A 200 -21.04 16.57 -1.48
N LYS A 201 -20.78 17.77 -2.01
CA LYS A 201 -21.58 18.33 -3.11
C LYS A 201 -21.04 17.90 -4.46
N ALA A 202 -21.95 17.41 -5.32
CA ALA A 202 -21.66 17.05 -6.69
C ALA A 202 -21.66 18.31 -7.58
N VAL A 203 -20.63 18.46 -8.39
CA VAL A 203 -20.51 19.53 -9.40
C VAL A 203 -19.99 18.94 -10.72
N PRO A 204 -20.22 19.61 -11.87
CA PRO A 204 -19.64 19.19 -13.14
C PRO A 204 -18.12 18.99 -13.01
N TYR A 205 -17.63 17.85 -13.47
CA TYR A 205 -16.21 17.55 -13.43
C TYR A 205 -15.46 18.35 -14.49
N VAL A 206 -14.43 19.05 -14.05
CA VAL A 206 -13.42 19.67 -14.91
C VAL A 206 -12.09 19.04 -14.52
N PRO A 207 -11.47 18.22 -15.40
CA PRO A 207 -10.20 17.59 -15.11
C PRO A 207 -9.16 18.62 -14.72
N VAL A 208 -8.43 18.37 -13.64
CA VAL A 208 -7.23 19.15 -13.34
C VAL A 208 -6.28 18.98 -14.53
N PRO A 209 -5.86 20.07 -15.20
CA PRO A 209 -4.92 19.96 -16.30
C PRO A 209 -3.65 19.28 -15.78
N VAL A 210 -3.40 18.06 -16.26
CA VAL A 210 -2.12 17.41 -16.00
C VAL A 210 -1.07 18.27 -16.70
N PRO A 211 -0.04 18.78 -16.00
CA PRO A 211 1.05 19.46 -16.65
C PRO A 211 1.69 18.51 -17.65
N VAL A 212 1.35 18.68 -18.94
CA VAL A 212 2.02 17.95 -20.00
C VAL A 212 3.33 18.69 -20.20
N ALA A 213 4.43 18.06 -19.77
CA ALA A 213 5.75 18.55 -20.12
C ALA A 213 5.78 18.72 -21.65
N PRO A 214 6.19 19.90 -22.17
CA PRO A 214 6.30 20.07 -23.60
C PRO A 214 7.18 18.95 -24.16
N PRO A 215 6.83 18.37 -25.32
CA PRO A 215 7.62 17.30 -25.90
C PRO A 215 9.06 17.80 -26.04
N GLU A 216 10.02 16.99 -25.60
CA GLU A 216 11.42 17.32 -25.81
C GLU A 216 11.66 17.43 -27.31
N LEU A 217 12.07 18.61 -27.76
CA LEU A 217 12.41 18.84 -29.16
C LEU A 217 13.89 18.57 -29.37
N LYS A 218 14.22 18.06 -30.55
CA LYS A 218 15.58 18.07 -31.06
C LYS A 218 15.97 19.50 -31.47
N SER A 219 17.26 19.73 -31.73
CA SER A 219 17.76 21.03 -32.22
C SER A 219 17.07 21.51 -33.50
N ASN A 220 16.60 20.59 -34.35
CA ASN A 220 15.84 20.89 -35.57
C ASN A 220 14.33 21.14 -35.34
N GLY A 221 13.87 21.21 -34.09
CA GLY A 221 12.47 21.46 -33.71
C GLY A 221 11.54 20.25 -33.84
N THR A 222 12.02 19.08 -34.27
CA THR A 222 11.19 17.87 -34.32
C THR A 222 11.05 17.23 -32.93
N PRO A 223 9.91 16.61 -32.60
CA PRO A 223 9.77 15.85 -31.36
C PRO A 223 10.79 14.72 -31.29
N ARG A 224 11.41 14.55 -30.12
CA ARG A 224 12.28 13.41 -29.85
C ARG A 224 11.44 12.15 -29.69
N ILE A 225 11.94 11.06 -30.27
CA ILE A 225 11.38 9.73 -30.04
C ILE A 225 11.86 9.30 -28.66
N VAL A 226 10.93 9.19 -27.72
CA VAL A 226 11.18 8.65 -26.38
C VAL A 226 11.00 7.14 -26.43
N PRO A 227 11.97 6.32 -25.98
CA PRO A 227 11.79 4.88 -25.89
C PRO A 227 10.54 4.56 -25.07
N LEU A 228 9.71 3.65 -25.58
CA LEU A 228 8.47 3.26 -24.91
C LEU A 228 8.80 2.73 -23.50
N ARG A 229 8.36 3.46 -22.48
CA ARG A 229 8.39 2.98 -21.11
C ARG A 229 7.28 1.95 -20.95
N ILE A 230 7.65 0.68 -20.97
CA ILE A 230 6.71 -0.41 -20.68
C ILE A 230 6.30 -0.26 -19.21
N ALA A 231 5.02 0.02 -18.96
CA ALA A 231 4.46 0.21 -17.62
C ALA A 231 4.33 -1.10 -16.80
N ILE A 232 5.28 -2.03 -16.96
CA ILE A 232 5.30 -3.32 -16.27
C ILE A 232 6.36 -3.25 -15.17
N GLY A 233 5.89 -3.05 -13.94
CA GLY A 233 6.71 -3.02 -12.73
C GLY A 233 7.46 -1.70 -12.50
N ASP A 234 8.23 -1.65 -11.41
CA ASP A 234 9.07 -0.50 -11.10
C ASP A 234 10.35 -0.52 -11.96
N VAL A 235 10.67 0.64 -12.51
CA VAL A 235 11.90 0.91 -13.26
C VAL A 235 12.99 1.22 -12.25
N PRO A 236 13.98 0.37 -11.94
CA PRO A 236 14.91 0.68 -10.86
C PRO A 236 15.71 1.98 -11.12
N ALA A 237 15.82 2.86 -10.12
CA ALA A 237 16.83 3.93 -10.17
C ALA A 237 18.22 3.30 -10.03
N ARG A 238 19.07 3.51 -11.02
CA ARG A 238 20.43 2.92 -11.09
C ARG A 238 21.53 3.96 -11.25
N LEU A 239 21.17 5.24 -11.29
CA LEU A 239 22.07 6.35 -11.47
C LEU A 239 21.77 7.39 -10.39
N VAL A 240 22.81 8.01 -9.84
CA VAL A 240 22.69 9.11 -8.89
C VAL A 240 23.81 10.11 -9.09
N GLU A 241 23.55 11.38 -8.83
CA GLU A 241 24.59 12.39 -8.66
C GLU A 241 24.90 12.54 -7.17
N LEU A 242 26.17 12.30 -6.80
CA LEU A 242 26.64 12.29 -5.43
C LEU A 242 27.98 13.02 -5.36
N ASP A 243 28.04 14.12 -4.61
CA ASP A 243 29.24 14.98 -4.49
C ASP A 243 29.82 15.41 -5.85
N GLY A 244 28.95 15.78 -6.80
CA GLY A 244 29.33 16.17 -8.16
C GLY A 244 29.79 15.01 -9.05
N GLN A 245 29.76 13.78 -8.56
CA GLN A 245 30.09 12.58 -9.33
C GLN A 245 28.83 11.84 -9.73
N ARG A 246 28.80 11.33 -10.96
CA ARG A 246 27.72 10.48 -11.45
C ARG A 246 28.06 9.03 -11.17
N ILE A 247 27.26 8.39 -10.33
CA ILE A 247 27.49 7.04 -9.83
C ILE A 247 26.41 6.10 -10.34
N GLY A 248 26.85 5.04 -11.02
CA GLY A 248 25.99 3.95 -11.48
C GLY A 248 25.99 2.77 -10.52
N LEU A 249 24.86 2.09 -10.35
CA LEU A 249 24.74 0.80 -9.65
C LEU A 249 24.28 -0.27 -10.64
N TYR A 250 25.27 -0.96 -11.23
CA TYR A 250 25.09 -1.87 -12.36
C TYR A 250 25.86 -3.17 -12.16
N SER A 251 25.43 -4.23 -12.83
CA SER A 251 26.29 -5.38 -13.10
C SER A 251 27.32 -5.06 -14.19
N ASP A 252 28.24 -5.97 -14.47
CA ASP A 252 29.21 -5.80 -15.57
C ASP A 252 28.56 -5.77 -16.96
N ALA A 253 27.47 -6.52 -17.17
CA ALA A 253 26.78 -6.50 -18.46
C ALA A 253 25.92 -5.25 -18.61
N GLU A 254 25.21 -4.86 -17.54
CA GLU A 254 24.41 -3.63 -17.52
C GLU A 254 25.31 -2.39 -17.69
N ALA A 255 26.51 -2.35 -17.09
CA ALA A 255 27.45 -1.24 -17.25
C ALA A 255 28.03 -1.17 -18.68
N ARG A 256 28.30 -2.32 -19.32
CA ARG A 256 28.75 -2.37 -20.72
C ARG A 256 27.68 -1.91 -21.68
N ASP A 257 26.44 -2.36 -21.46
CA ASP A 257 25.28 -1.91 -22.23
C ASP A 257 25.05 -0.40 -22.03
N ALA A 258 25.07 0.08 -20.79
CA ALA A 258 25.00 1.50 -20.47
C ALA A 258 26.11 2.32 -21.15
N ALA A 259 27.32 1.77 -21.32
CA ALA A 259 28.41 2.45 -22.02
C ALA A 259 28.24 2.50 -23.55
N ASP A 260 27.43 1.62 -24.14
CA ASP A 260 27.09 1.64 -25.57
C ASP A 260 26.01 2.70 -25.87
N ASP A 261 26.25 3.92 -25.40
CA ASP A 261 25.30 5.01 -25.43
C ASP A 261 25.52 5.90 -26.66
N THR A 262 25.42 5.31 -27.85
CA THR A 262 25.78 5.97 -29.11
C THR A 262 25.03 7.30 -29.35
N PHE A 263 23.82 7.45 -28.82
CA PHE A 263 22.94 8.61 -29.00
C PHE A 263 22.52 9.31 -27.68
N GLY A 264 23.11 8.96 -26.54
CA GLY A 264 22.74 9.55 -25.24
C GLY A 264 21.42 9.02 -24.66
N ASP A 265 20.84 7.98 -25.28
CA ASP A 265 19.57 7.40 -24.86
C ASP A 265 19.68 6.67 -23.53
N HIS A 266 20.79 5.99 -23.24
CA HIS A 266 20.98 5.28 -21.97
C HIS A 266 21.17 6.25 -20.80
N LEU A 267 21.88 7.36 -21.03
CA LEU A 267 22.00 8.43 -20.05
C LEU A 267 20.66 9.11 -19.78
N ARG A 268 19.91 9.43 -20.84
CA ARG A 268 18.64 10.16 -20.73
C ARG A 268 17.49 9.28 -20.23
N TYR A 269 17.47 8.03 -20.65
CA TYR A 269 16.43 7.06 -20.33
C TYR A 269 17.06 5.82 -19.69
N PRO A 270 17.47 5.86 -18.41
CA PRO A 270 18.16 4.74 -17.75
C PRO A 270 17.38 3.41 -17.77
N TYR A 271 16.08 3.46 -18.08
CA TYR A 271 15.20 2.30 -18.24
C TYR A 271 15.36 1.56 -19.57
N SER A 272 16.06 2.13 -20.55
CA SER A 272 16.42 1.43 -21.79
C SER A 272 17.63 0.50 -21.61
N ILE A 273 18.42 0.69 -20.55
CA ILE A 273 19.55 -0.15 -20.22
C ILE A 273 19.05 -1.56 -19.90
N LEU A 274 19.82 -2.58 -20.33
CA LEU A 274 19.63 -3.98 -20.01
C LEU A 274 19.24 -4.19 -18.53
N LYS A 275 18.34 -5.15 -18.29
CA LYS A 275 17.93 -5.58 -16.95
C LYS A 275 18.18 -7.07 -16.82
N GLU A 276 19.30 -7.45 -16.19
CA GLU A 276 19.70 -8.87 -15.99
C GLU A 276 18.83 -9.62 -14.96
N GLY A 277 17.84 -8.95 -14.37
CA GLY A 277 16.89 -9.55 -13.43
C GLY A 277 17.29 -9.42 -11.96
N ALA A 278 16.62 -10.20 -11.11
CA ALA A 278 16.71 -10.09 -9.64
C ALA A 278 17.84 -10.91 -9.01
N GLN A 279 18.48 -11.82 -9.76
CA GLN A 279 19.54 -12.69 -9.23
C GLN A 279 20.96 -12.12 -9.43
N VAL A 280 21.08 -10.96 -10.09
CA VAL A 280 22.38 -10.35 -10.40
C VAL A 280 22.90 -9.52 -9.22
N ARG A 281 24.21 -9.58 -9.00
CA ARG A 281 24.93 -8.68 -8.09
C ARG A 281 25.38 -7.44 -8.85
N ARG A 282 25.13 -6.27 -8.26
CA ARG A 282 25.47 -4.96 -8.82
C ARG A 282 26.48 -4.27 -7.92
N ARG A 283 27.41 -3.56 -8.54
CA ARG A 283 28.47 -2.78 -7.87
C ARG A 283 28.43 -1.34 -8.36
N PHE A 284 29.20 -0.49 -7.70
CA PHE A 284 29.27 0.93 -8.02
C PHE A 284 30.26 1.22 -9.14
N TRP A 285 29.91 2.21 -9.96
CA TRP A 285 30.69 2.65 -11.10
C TRP A 285 30.73 4.18 -11.17
N HIS A 286 31.89 4.76 -11.42
CA HIS A 286 31.97 6.12 -11.93
C HIS A 286 31.47 6.12 -13.37
N ALA A 287 30.41 6.86 -13.63
CA ALA A 287 29.85 7.02 -14.96
C ALA A 287 30.45 8.27 -15.62
N ASN A 288 31.30 8.06 -16.62
CA ASN A 288 31.89 9.16 -17.38
C ASN A 288 30.93 9.59 -18.50
N THR A 289 30.71 10.89 -18.61
CA THR A 289 29.90 11.48 -19.68
C THR A 289 30.65 12.54 -20.44
N VAL A 290 30.41 12.60 -21.74
CA VAL A 290 30.99 13.65 -22.60
C VAL A 290 29.90 14.27 -23.46
N PRO A 291 29.95 15.61 -23.66
CA PRO A 291 29.13 16.22 -24.69
C PRO A 291 29.61 15.72 -26.05
N THR A 292 28.67 15.22 -26.85
CA THR A 292 28.91 14.73 -28.21
C THR A 292 28.00 15.48 -29.16
N THR A 293 28.55 15.95 -30.28
CA THR A 293 27.75 16.51 -31.38
C THR A 293 27.67 15.49 -32.50
N ARG A 294 26.46 15.12 -32.90
CA ARG A 294 26.23 14.25 -34.06
C ARG A 294 25.10 14.82 -34.92
N PHE A 295 25.37 14.92 -36.22
CA PHE A 295 24.54 15.71 -37.13
C PHE A 295 24.47 17.17 -36.62
N ASP A 296 23.28 17.65 -36.24
CA ASP A 296 23.05 19.00 -35.74
C ASP A 296 22.65 19.03 -34.26
N GLU A 297 22.85 17.94 -33.53
CA GLU A 297 22.42 17.80 -32.14
C GLU A 297 23.62 17.61 -31.21
N THR A 298 23.66 18.39 -30.13
CA THR A 298 24.60 18.19 -29.02
C THR A 298 23.87 17.57 -27.86
N PHE A 299 24.38 16.45 -27.37
CA PHE A 299 23.84 15.71 -26.24
C PHE A 299 24.97 15.09 -25.43
N ASP A 300 24.71 14.85 -24.14
CA ASP A 300 25.61 14.05 -23.31
C ASP A 300 25.34 12.57 -23.54
N ARG A 301 26.40 11.77 -23.46
CA ARG A 301 26.30 10.31 -23.46
C ARG A 301 27.29 9.70 -22.50
N PHE A 302 27.02 8.47 -22.07
CA PHE A 302 28.04 7.67 -21.40
C PHE A 302 29.18 7.30 -22.34
N THR A 303 30.41 7.29 -21.82
CA THR A 303 31.60 6.84 -22.56
C THR A 303 32.31 5.67 -21.91
N ALA A 304 32.29 5.62 -20.58
CA ALA A 304 32.93 4.56 -19.82
C ALA A 304 32.29 4.48 -18.43
N PHE A 305 32.29 3.26 -17.89
CA PHE A 305 32.01 2.98 -16.49
C PHE A 305 33.26 2.39 -15.86
N THR A 306 33.78 3.05 -14.83
CA THR A 306 34.95 2.57 -14.09
C THR A 306 34.50 2.06 -12.72
N PRO A 307 34.79 0.81 -12.32
CA PRO A 307 34.39 0.30 -11.02
C PRO A 307 34.94 1.18 -9.89
N ILE A 308 34.16 1.33 -8.83
CA ILE A 308 34.59 2.03 -7.62
C ILE A 308 35.00 0.99 -6.59
N ASP A 309 36.29 0.93 -6.27
CA ASP A 309 36.85 -0.02 -5.31
C ASP A 309 37.58 0.72 -4.16
N PRO A 310 37.39 0.30 -2.89
CA PRO A 310 36.49 -0.75 -2.42
C PRO A 310 35.07 -0.21 -2.15
N ALA A 311 34.08 -0.58 -2.98
CA ALA A 311 32.67 -0.29 -2.71
C ALA A 311 31.86 -1.58 -2.51
N PRO A 312 30.76 -1.55 -1.71
CA PRO A 312 29.94 -2.74 -1.50
C PRO A 312 29.25 -3.19 -2.79
N THR A 313 28.94 -4.49 -2.85
CA THR A 313 28.19 -5.10 -3.95
C THR A 313 26.88 -5.65 -3.41
N PHE A 314 25.78 -5.41 -4.14
CA PHE A 314 24.42 -5.70 -3.69
C PHE A 314 23.70 -6.66 -4.64
N LEU A 315 23.06 -7.70 -4.11
CA LEU A 315 22.18 -8.57 -4.89
C LEU A 315 20.88 -7.81 -5.19
N ASN A 316 20.47 -7.79 -6.45
CA ASN A 316 19.34 -6.98 -6.93
C ASN A 316 19.41 -5.49 -6.53
N GLY A 317 20.62 -4.94 -6.39
CA GLY A 317 20.83 -3.57 -5.92
C GLY A 317 20.11 -2.53 -6.78
N ARG A 318 19.49 -1.52 -6.16
CA ARG A 318 18.93 -0.33 -6.82
C ARG A 318 18.83 0.82 -5.83
N PHE A 319 18.92 2.06 -6.29
CA PHE A 319 18.71 3.21 -5.43
C PHE A 319 17.23 3.33 -5.03
N VAL A 320 16.97 3.81 -3.82
CA VAL A 320 15.63 4.28 -3.43
C VAL A 320 15.32 5.52 -4.25
N LYS A 321 14.09 5.66 -4.77
CA LYS A 321 13.73 6.76 -5.66
C LYS A 321 13.07 7.92 -4.95
N VAL A 322 13.13 9.09 -5.58
CA VAL A 322 12.16 10.15 -5.33
C VAL A 322 10.81 9.72 -5.94
N PRO A 323 9.72 9.67 -5.13
CA PRO A 323 8.40 9.26 -5.62
C PRO A 323 7.95 10.02 -6.88
N GLY A 324 7.45 9.30 -7.87
CA GLY A 324 6.99 9.87 -9.14
C GLY A 324 8.10 10.15 -10.17
N THR A 325 9.37 9.92 -9.83
CA THR A 325 10.52 10.10 -10.73
C THR A 325 11.28 8.79 -10.95
N ASP A 326 12.28 8.82 -11.84
CA ASP A 326 13.27 7.74 -11.97
C ASP A 326 14.62 8.10 -11.32
N ASP A 327 14.66 9.21 -10.59
CA ASP A 327 15.85 9.70 -9.93
C ASP A 327 16.06 8.99 -8.59
N ALA A 328 17.32 8.67 -8.31
CA ALA A 328 17.73 8.25 -6.98
C ALA A 328 17.49 9.37 -5.97
N MET A 329 17.14 8.98 -4.74
CA MET A 329 16.84 9.89 -3.66
C MET A 329 18.14 10.30 -2.93
N PRO A 330 18.59 11.56 -3.07
CA PRO A 330 19.65 12.07 -2.21
C PRO A 330 19.13 12.25 -0.78
N LEU A 331 20.00 12.01 0.19
CA LEU A 331 19.74 12.28 1.61
C LEU A 331 20.62 13.42 2.10
N ASP A 332 20.11 14.22 3.04
CA ASP A 332 20.87 15.24 3.77
C ASP A 332 20.17 15.55 5.12
N PRO A 333 20.86 15.65 6.28
CA PRO A 333 22.21 15.18 6.64
C PRO A 333 22.26 13.81 7.38
N PRO A 334 23.41 13.09 7.39
CA PRO A 334 24.57 13.29 6.52
C PRO A 334 24.24 13.04 5.05
N ALA A 335 24.94 13.75 4.16
CA ALA A 335 24.82 13.60 2.72
C ALA A 335 25.06 12.14 2.30
N GLY A 336 24.21 11.60 1.43
CA GLY A 336 24.30 10.20 1.04
C GLY A 336 23.14 9.70 0.19
N VAL A 337 23.04 8.37 0.09
CA VAL A 337 22.01 7.68 -0.68
C VAL A 337 21.51 6.43 0.06
N LEU A 338 20.34 5.92 -0.35
CA LEU A 338 19.83 4.63 0.08
C LEU A 338 19.82 3.63 -1.07
N VAL A 339 20.15 2.38 -0.76
CA VAL A 339 20.14 1.25 -1.71
C VAL A 339 19.21 0.16 -1.20
N TRP A 340 18.22 -0.20 -2.01
CA TRP A 340 17.45 -1.44 -1.88
C TRP A 340 18.26 -2.62 -2.40
N HIS A 341 18.27 -3.73 -1.67
CA HIS A 341 18.90 -4.97 -2.12
C HIS A 341 18.28 -6.20 -1.47
N ASN A 342 18.46 -7.36 -2.11
CA ASN A 342 18.07 -8.65 -1.54
C ASN A 342 19.23 -9.24 -0.75
N THR A 343 18.94 -9.87 0.38
CA THR A 343 19.96 -10.56 1.18
C THR A 343 20.36 -11.91 0.58
N ARG A 344 19.42 -12.59 -0.11
CA ARG A 344 19.61 -13.93 -0.73
C ARG A 344 18.74 -14.09 -1.99
N ILE A 345 19.04 -15.13 -2.78
CA ILE A 345 18.30 -15.47 -4.02
C ILE A 345 17.13 -16.44 -3.80
N ASP A 346 17.09 -17.10 -2.65
CA ASP A 346 16.08 -18.11 -2.30
C ASP A 346 14.90 -17.48 -1.53
N ASN A 347 13.94 -18.31 -1.14
CA ASN A 347 12.76 -17.90 -0.35
C ASN A 347 13.10 -17.39 1.06
N GLU A 348 14.31 -17.65 1.56
CA GLU A 348 14.84 -17.06 2.79
C GLU A 348 15.37 -15.64 2.59
N GLY A 349 15.52 -15.19 1.34
CA GLY A 349 15.88 -13.83 0.99
C GLY A 349 14.92 -12.80 1.56
N ARG A 350 15.50 -11.72 2.06
CA ARG A 350 14.81 -10.55 2.58
C ARG A 350 15.23 -9.31 1.81
N LEU A 351 14.32 -8.34 1.73
CA LEU A 351 14.64 -7.01 1.30
C LEU A 351 15.44 -6.33 2.43
N ALA A 352 16.50 -5.63 2.07
CA ALA A 352 17.27 -4.80 2.96
C ALA A 352 17.44 -3.41 2.35
N VAL A 353 17.59 -2.42 3.23
CA VAL A 353 17.98 -1.06 2.86
C VAL A 353 19.33 -0.73 3.50
N THR A 354 20.25 -0.21 2.71
CA THR A 354 21.56 0.25 3.18
C THR A 354 21.70 1.74 2.92
N ARG A 355 22.09 2.51 3.94
CA ARG A 355 22.49 3.92 3.79
C ARG A 355 23.98 4.01 3.55
N LEU A 356 24.35 4.74 2.51
CA LEU A 356 25.73 5.03 2.15
C LEU A 356 25.98 6.54 2.30
N ASP A 357 27.20 6.91 2.70
CA ASP A 357 27.66 8.31 2.62
C ASP A 357 28.09 8.69 1.20
N THR A 358 28.59 9.92 1.02
CA THR A 358 29.09 10.42 -0.28
C THR A 358 30.30 9.64 -0.81
N THR A 359 31.02 8.92 0.05
CA THR A 359 32.15 8.05 -0.33
C THR A 359 31.72 6.60 -0.58
N LEU A 360 30.42 6.33 -0.59
CA LEU A 360 29.80 5.01 -0.73
C LEU A 360 30.15 4.04 0.40
N LYS A 361 30.61 4.56 1.54
CA LYS A 361 30.80 3.75 2.75
C LYS A 361 29.46 3.50 3.42
N SER A 362 29.23 2.26 3.83
CA SER A 362 28.04 1.90 4.58
C SER A 362 28.01 2.58 5.94
N LEU A 363 26.95 3.34 6.18
CA LEU A 363 26.63 3.92 7.49
C LEU A 363 25.83 2.93 8.32
N TRP A 364 24.82 2.32 7.72
CA TRP A 364 24.01 1.27 8.33
C TRP A 364 23.31 0.42 7.27
N THR A 365 22.90 -0.79 7.67
CA THR A 365 22.06 -1.69 6.88
C THR A 365 20.95 -2.23 7.76
N THR A 366 19.71 -2.18 7.26
CA THR A 366 18.53 -2.69 7.94
C THR A 366 17.88 -3.76 7.07
N GLU A 367 17.89 -5.00 7.55
CA GLU A 367 17.13 -6.09 6.94
C GLU A 367 15.65 -5.95 7.33
N LEU A 368 14.76 -6.06 6.34
CA LEU A 368 13.33 -5.95 6.52
C LEU A 368 12.69 -7.35 6.53
N PRO A 369 11.62 -7.59 7.31
CA PRO A 369 10.84 -8.82 7.23
C PRO A 369 9.94 -8.82 5.98
N ILE A 370 10.49 -8.49 4.81
CA ILE A 370 9.77 -8.39 3.54
C ILE A 370 10.54 -9.22 2.52
N SER A 371 9.83 -9.97 1.70
CA SER A 371 10.39 -10.71 0.57
C SER A 371 10.09 -9.95 -0.72
N GLU A 372 11.05 -9.86 -1.62
CA GLU A 372 10.85 -9.33 -2.97
C GLU A 372 11.07 -10.44 -3.99
N THR A 373 9.97 -11.06 -4.43
CA THR A 373 9.99 -12.12 -5.46
C THR A 373 9.05 -11.75 -6.60
N PRO A 374 9.18 -12.37 -7.79
CA PRO A 374 8.28 -12.07 -8.91
C PRO A 374 6.79 -12.28 -8.61
N ASN A 375 6.48 -13.08 -7.58
CA ASN A 375 5.13 -13.42 -7.16
C ASN A 375 4.69 -12.73 -5.87
N SER A 376 5.57 -11.94 -5.23
CA SER A 376 5.22 -11.23 -4.00
C SER A 376 4.33 -10.02 -4.29
N PRO A 377 3.41 -9.67 -3.37
CA PRO A 377 2.78 -8.35 -3.38
C PRO A 377 3.83 -7.25 -3.55
N ALA A 378 3.48 -6.21 -4.34
CA ALA A 378 4.40 -5.12 -4.61
C ALA A 378 4.80 -4.41 -3.30
N VAL A 379 6.10 -4.15 -3.15
CA VAL A 379 6.61 -3.34 -2.05
C VAL A 379 6.22 -1.88 -2.29
N SER A 380 5.48 -1.31 -1.35
CA SER A 380 5.15 0.11 -1.33
C SER A 380 6.03 0.81 -0.30
N TYR A 381 6.48 2.02 -0.61
CA TYR A 381 7.25 2.82 0.34
C TYR A 381 6.91 4.30 0.22
N TRP A 382 7.15 5.01 1.32
CA TRP A 382 6.96 6.45 1.42
C TRP A 382 8.13 7.07 2.15
N LEU A 383 8.63 8.17 1.61
CA LEU A 383 9.61 9.00 2.30
C LEU A 383 8.87 9.99 3.20
N LEU A 384 9.24 10.00 4.47
CA LEU A 384 8.75 10.94 5.47
C LEU A 384 9.94 11.70 6.06
N PRO A 385 9.72 12.86 6.71
CA PRO A 385 10.80 13.57 7.39
C PRO A 385 11.57 12.64 8.35
N GLY A 386 12.84 12.37 8.03
CA GLY A 386 13.72 11.51 8.83
C GLY A 386 13.41 10.01 8.81
N ARG A 387 12.44 9.54 8.01
CA ARG A 387 11.99 8.14 8.02
C ARG A 387 11.66 7.59 6.64
N LEU A 388 11.88 6.29 6.47
CA LEU A 388 11.40 5.51 5.33
C LEU A 388 10.34 4.53 5.84
N LEU A 389 9.11 4.70 5.40
CA LEU A 389 8.02 3.78 5.69
C LEU A 389 7.89 2.77 4.55
N VAL A 390 7.86 1.48 4.87
CA VAL A 390 7.86 0.39 3.91
C VAL A 390 6.73 -0.57 4.24
N MET A 391 5.99 -1.00 3.23
CA MET A 391 4.96 -2.01 3.35
C MET A 391 5.17 -3.08 2.29
N GLY A 392 5.13 -4.34 2.70
CA GLY A 392 5.32 -5.47 1.80
C GLY A 392 4.92 -6.76 2.50
N ALA A 393 5.15 -7.90 1.84
CA ALA A 393 4.83 -9.20 2.41
C ALA A 393 6.09 -10.03 2.61
N ARG A 394 6.13 -10.78 3.70
CA ARG A 394 7.08 -11.88 3.90
C ARG A 394 6.50 -13.14 3.25
N GLN A 395 7.31 -13.80 2.45
CA GLN A 395 6.98 -15.14 1.97
C GLN A 395 7.38 -16.18 3.03
N THR A 396 6.47 -17.09 3.35
CA THR A 396 6.74 -18.28 4.15
C THR A 396 6.33 -19.52 3.38
N LEU A 397 7.12 -20.60 3.49
CA LEU A 397 6.82 -21.89 2.88
C LEU A 397 6.72 -22.91 4.00
N GLU A 398 5.52 -23.43 4.23
CA GLU A 398 5.24 -24.44 5.26
C GLU A 398 4.51 -25.59 4.59
N ASP A 399 5.05 -26.82 4.70
CA ASP A 399 4.51 -28.03 4.07
C ASP A 399 4.20 -27.91 2.57
N GLY A 400 5.05 -27.16 1.84
CA GLY A 400 4.87 -26.92 0.40
C GLY A 400 3.82 -25.85 0.06
N VAL A 401 3.16 -25.27 1.06
CA VAL A 401 2.19 -24.18 0.90
C VAL A 401 2.90 -22.84 1.09
N THR A 402 2.82 -21.97 0.08
CA THR A 402 3.30 -20.60 0.19
C THR A 402 2.24 -19.73 0.84
N SER A 403 2.61 -19.06 1.93
CA SER A 403 1.80 -18.05 2.60
C SER A 403 2.51 -16.68 2.59
N TRP A 404 1.71 -15.63 2.71
CA TRP A 404 2.18 -14.25 2.68
C TRP A 404 1.73 -13.54 3.95
N GLN A 405 2.67 -12.95 4.68
CA GLN A 405 2.39 -12.17 5.88
C GLN A 405 2.72 -10.72 5.62
N THR A 406 1.73 -9.83 5.77
CA THR A 406 1.93 -8.41 5.48
C THR A 406 2.62 -7.70 6.64
N HIS A 407 3.68 -6.96 6.34
CA HIS A 407 4.45 -6.17 7.29
C HIS A 407 4.45 -4.69 6.91
N VAL A 408 4.42 -3.84 7.94
CA VAL A 408 4.70 -2.40 7.85
C VAL A 408 5.94 -2.14 8.69
N VAL A 409 6.93 -1.48 8.10
CA VAL A 409 8.23 -1.18 8.71
C VAL A 409 8.51 0.32 8.61
N SER A 410 8.76 0.97 9.74
CA SER A 410 9.31 2.33 9.78
C SER A 410 10.79 2.25 10.06
N VAL A 411 11.62 2.79 9.17
CA VAL A 411 13.09 2.84 9.32
C VAL A 411 13.51 4.29 9.54
N ALA A 412 14.17 4.57 10.66
CA ALA A 412 14.78 5.86 10.91
C ALA A 412 15.98 6.06 9.99
N LEU A 413 15.99 7.16 9.23
CA LEU A 413 17.06 7.42 8.27
C LEU A 413 18.39 7.68 8.97
N ALA A 414 18.36 8.27 10.17
CA ALA A 414 19.55 8.65 10.93
C ALA A 414 20.48 7.46 11.21
N ASP A 415 19.96 6.36 11.72
CA ASP A 415 20.74 5.24 12.26
C ASP A 415 20.29 3.85 11.77
N GLY A 416 19.24 3.79 10.93
CA GLY A 416 18.69 2.53 10.42
C GLY A 416 17.86 1.76 11.45
N SER A 417 17.64 2.30 12.66
CA SER A 417 16.75 1.68 13.64
C SER A 417 15.35 1.54 13.04
N SER A 418 14.68 0.42 13.34
CA SER A 418 13.39 0.12 12.74
C SER A 418 12.36 -0.39 13.73
N THR A 419 11.11 -0.09 13.42
CA THR A 419 9.93 -0.66 14.09
C THR A 419 9.09 -1.37 13.08
N THR A 420 8.66 -2.58 13.42
CA THR A 420 7.88 -3.45 12.55
C THR A 420 6.53 -3.76 13.18
N TRP A 421 5.50 -3.75 12.35
CA TRP A 421 4.18 -4.29 12.65
C TRP A 421 3.80 -5.38 11.65
N GLN A 422 3.21 -6.47 12.15
CA GLN A 422 2.62 -7.53 11.33
C GLN A 422 1.10 -7.37 11.38
N MET A 423 0.46 -7.29 10.21
CA MET A 423 -0.98 -7.00 10.14
C MET A 423 -1.87 -8.10 10.73
N ASP A 424 -1.39 -9.34 10.75
CA ASP A 424 -2.14 -10.52 11.22
C ASP A 424 -1.84 -10.89 12.68
N ALA A 425 -1.07 -10.06 13.40
CA ALA A 425 -0.77 -10.31 14.81
C ALA A 425 -2.05 -10.18 15.65
N LYS A 426 -2.44 -11.27 16.31
CA LYS A 426 -3.63 -11.35 17.18
C LYS A 426 -3.43 -10.66 18.51
#